data_AF-X1KRW7-F1
#
_entry.id   AF-X1KRW7-F1
#
_cell.length_a   1.000
_cell.length_b   1.000
_cell.length_c   1.000
_cell.angle_alpha   90.00
_cell.angle_beta   90.00
_cell.angle_gamma   90.00
#
_symmetry.space_group_name_H-M   'P 1'
#
loop_
_entity.id
_entity.type
_entity.pdbx_description
1 polymer ?
#
loop_
_entity_poly.entity_id
_entity_poly.type
_entity_poly.pdbx_seq_one_letter_code
_entity_poly.pdbx_strand_id
1 'polypeptide(L)'
;ADINPKYAQQYLDAILTKPASTDLVAYHLRKDPTLAELPIDLQKIGIHPDYLDVYKTLPYPIPPVADIITMAVREAFTPEIAARFGQ
;
A
#
# COMPACT_ATOMS: atom_id res chain seq x y z
N ALA A 1 18.67 -27.17 -23.92
CA ALA A 1 18.12 -25.93 -23.35
C ALA A 1 19.31 -25.04 -23.05
N ASP A 2 19.69 -24.18 -23.99
CA ASP A 2 20.86 -23.30 -23.84
C ASP A 2 20.45 -21.97 -23.22
N ILE A 3 21.11 -21.61 -22.13
CA ILE A 3 20.97 -20.29 -21.51
C ILE A 3 21.75 -19.32 -22.39
N ASN A 4 21.05 -18.37 -23.02
CA ASN A 4 21.70 -17.40 -23.90
C ASN A 4 22.61 -16.47 -23.05
N PRO A 5 23.92 -16.40 -23.34
CA PRO A 5 24.88 -15.63 -22.55
C PRO A 5 24.58 -14.13 -22.53
N LYS A 6 23.81 -13.61 -23.50
CA LYS A 6 23.38 -12.21 -23.53
C LYS A 6 22.43 -11.84 -22.37
N TYR A 7 21.71 -12.81 -21.82
CA TYR A 7 20.73 -12.60 -20.74
C TYR A 7 21.21 -13.15 -19.39
N ALA A 8 22.48 -13.54 -19.27
CA ALA A 8 23.03 -14.13 -18.04
C ALA A 8 22.77 -13.25 -16.80
N GLN A 9 22.94 -11.93 -16.93
CA GLN A 9 22.67 -10.99 -15.84
C GLN A 9 21.17 -10.95 -15.47
N GLN A 10 20.27 -10.96 -16.46
CA GLN A 10 18.83 -10.96 -16.19
C GLN A 10 18.38 -12.25 -15.48
N TYR A 11 18.96 -13.40 -15.84
CA TYR A 11 18.70 -14.65 -15.14
C TYR A 11 19.23 -14.62 -13.71
N LEU A 12 20.43 -14.05 -13.50
CA LEU A 12 20.99 -13.85 -12.17
C LEU A 12 20.09 -12.95 -11.32
N ASP A 13 19.71 -11.78 -11.84
CA ASP A 13 18.84 -10.84 -11.14
C ASP A 13 17.44 -11.44 -10.86
N ALA A 14 16.99 -12.37 -11.70
CA ALA A 14 15.73 -13.06 -11.51
C ALA A 14 15.75 -14.02 -10.30
N ILE A 15 16.88 -14.69 -10.04
CA ILE A 15 17.03 -15.65 -8.92
C ILE A 15 17.43 -14.98 -7.59
N LEU A 16 17.90 -13.74 -7.62
CA LEU A 16 18.22 -13.00 -6.41
C LEU A 16 16.97 -12.81 -5.55
N THR A 17 17.16 -12.90 -4.23
CA THR A 17 16.11 -12.67 -3.25
C THR A 17 15.56 -11.25 -3.40
N LYS A 18 14.26 -11.16 -3.64
CA LYS A 18 13.53 -9.90 -3.73
C LYS A 18 12.79 -9.64 -2.42
N PRO A 19 12.62 -8.35 -2.03
CA PRO A 19 11.77 -8.01 -0.91
C PRO A 19 10.33 -8.48 -1.16
N ALA A 20 9.60 -8.80 -0.09
CA ALA A 20 8.19 -9.15 -0.21
C ALA A 20 7.39 -7.94 -0.70
N SER A 21 6.34 -8.18 -1.48
CA SER A 21 5.47 -7.10 -1.97
C SER A 21 4.80 -6.33 -0.82
N THR A 22 4.51 -6.99 0.30
CA THR A 22 4.00 -6.36 1.53
C THR A 22 5.00 -5.39 2.15
N ASP A 23 6.28 -5.72 2.14
CA ASP A 23 7.33 -4.86 2.70
C ASP A 23 7.52 -3.61 1.86
N LEU A 24 7.44 -3.75 0.52
CA LEU A 24 7.46 -2.61 -0.40
C LEU A 24 6.26 -1.69 -0.18
N VAL A 25 5.06 -2.25 -0.05
CA VAL A 25 3.85 -1.46 0.25
C VAL A 25 4.01 -0.69 1.56
N ALA A 26 4.45 -1.35 2.63
CA ALA A 26 4.66 -0.71 3.93
C ALA A 26 5.78 0.36 3.90
N TYR A 27 6.84 0.12 3.14
CA TYR A 27 7.92 1.07 2.95
C TYR A 27 7.45 2.34 2.23
N HIS A 28 6.69 2.18 1.14
CA HIS A 28 6.15 3.29 0.37
C HIS A 28 5.13 4.10 1.18
N LEU A 29 4.22 3.45 1.90
CA LEU A 29 3.26 4.14 2.78
C LEU A 29 3.91 5.05 3.84
N ARG A 30 5.12 4.71 4.33
CA ARG A 30 5.85 5.53 5.29
C ARG A 30 6.44 6.81 4.67
N LYS A 31 6.67 6.80 3.36
CA LYS A 31 7.27 7.91 2.62
C LYS A 31 6.23 8.79 1.96
N ASP A 32 5.30 8.14 1.25
CA ASP A 32 4.28 8.78 0.43
C ASP A 32 2.98 7.97 0.50
N PRO A 33 1.90 8.54 1.05
CA PRO A 33 0.61 7.87 1.13
C PRO A 33 -0.06 7.68 -0.24
N THR A 34 0.40 8.36 -1.30
CA THR A 34 -0.18 8.22 -2.65
C THR A 34 0.35 6.99 -3.41
N LEU A 35 1.41 6.35 -2.90
CA LEU A 35 2.03 5.16 -3.50
C LEU A 35 2.44 5.36 -4.97
N ALA A 36 2.87 6.58 -5.34
CA ALA A 36 3.17 6.92 -6.73
C ALA A 36 4.28 6.05 -7.34
N GLU A 37 5.30 5.72 -6.55
CA GLU A 37 6.47 4.94 -7.00
C GLU A 37 6.34 3.42 -6.80
N LEU A 38 5.32 2.97 -6.06
CA LEU A 38 5.08 1.55 -5.78
C LEU A 38 5.00 0.67 -7.04
N PRO A 39 4.33 1.09 -8.14
CA PRO A 39 4.25 0.27 -9.35
C PRO A 39 5.60 -0.10 -9.98
N ILE A 40 6.56 0.82 -9.91
CA ILE A 40 7.90 0.64 -10.48
C ILE A 40 8.63 -0.47 -9.72
N ASP A 41 8.56 -0.46 -8.39
CA ASP A 41 9.22 -1.46 -7.56
C ASP A 41 8.52 -2.82 -7.60
N LEU A 42 7.19 -2.86 -7.75
CA LEU A 42 6.44 -4.10 -7.95
C LEU A 42 6.80 -4.77 -9.28
N GLN A 43 7.02 -4.01 -10.35
CA GLN A 43 7.49 -4.56 -11.62
C GLN A 43 8.91 -5.15 -11.51
N LYS A 44 9.81 -4.52 -10.74
CA LYS A 44 11.18 -5.04 -10.52
C LYS A 44 11.18 -6.43 -9.87
N ILE A 45 10.20 -6.71 -9.02
CA ILE A 45 10.07 -8.03 -8.37
C ILE A 45 9.27 -9.04 -9.21
N GLY A 46 8.74 -8.62 -10.36
CA GLY A 46 8.03 -9.49 -11.32
C GLY A 46 6.50 -9.52 -11.17
N ILE A 47 5.89 -8.55 -10.49
CA ILE A 47 4.43 -8.43 -10.45
C ILE A 47 3.91 -8.00 -11.83
N HIS A 48 2.89 -8.70 -12.32
CA HIS A 48 2.23 -8.38 -13.58
C HIS A 48 1.49 -7.02 -13.49
N PRO A 49 1.53 -6.17 -14.53
CA PRO A 49 0.86 -4.86 -14.53
C PRO A 49 -0.62 -4.90 -14.13
N ASP A 50 -1.34 -5.94 -14.52
CA ASP A 50 -2.78 -6.10 -14.20
C ASP A 50 -3.09 -6.22 -12.70
N TYR A 51 -2.10 -6.56 -11.86
CA TYR A 51 -2.28 -6.66 -10.41
C TYR A 51 -1.84 -5.39 -9.66
N LEU A 52 -1.31 -4.38 -10.35
CA LEU A 52 -0.80 -3.18 -9.70
C LEU A 52 -1.89 -2.43 -8.93
N ASP A 53 -3.11 -2.39 -9.46
CA ASP A 53 -4.24 -1.75 -8.79
C ASP A 53 -4.70 -2.51 -7.53
N VAL A 54 -4.53 -3.84 -7.51
CA VAL A 54 -4.77 -4.64 -6.30
C VAL A 54 -3.80 -4.22 -5.20
N TYR A 55 -2.50 -4.07 -5.51
CA TYR A 55 -1.50 -3.66 -4.54
C TYR A 55 -1.66 -2.22 -4.04
N LYS A 56 -2.26 -1.34 -4.86
CA LYS A 56 -2.61 0.03 -4.43
C LYS A 56 -3.84 0.08 -3.54
N THR A 57 -4.75 -0.89 -3.64
CA THR A 57 -6.03 -0.89 -2.92
C THR A 57 -5.99 -1.67 -1.60
N LEU A 58 -5.21 -2.74 -1.52
CA LEU A 58 -4.90 -3.47 -0.28
C LEU A 58 -4.50 -2.63 0.95
N PRO A 59 -3.77 -1.51 0.81
CA PRO A 59 -3.30 -0.73 1.95
C PRO A 59 -4.33 0.26 2.48
N TYR A 60 -5.54 0.37 1.92
CA TYR A 60 -6.60 1.19 2.51
C TYR A 60 -7.25 0.43 3.68
N PRO A 61 -6.89 0.72 4.94
CA PRO A 61 -7.59 0.11 6.06
C PRO A 61 -9.03 0.60 6.06
N ILE A 62 -9.97 -0.33 6.26
CA ILE A 62 -11.33 0.04 6.64
C ILE A 62 -11.26 0.48 8.11
N PRO A 63 -11.58 1.74 8.44
CA PRO A 63 -11.56 2.18 9.83
C PRO A 63 -12.52 1.33 10.66
N PRO A 64 -12.16 0.97 11.91
CA PRO A 64 -13.05 0.23 12.78
C PRO A 64 -14.29 1.07 13.13
N VAL A 65 -15.40 0.41 13.47
CA VAL A 65 -16.68 1.07 13.76
C VAL A 65 -16.54 2.16 14.84
N ALA A 66 -15.70 1.95 15.85
CA ALA A 66 -15.45 2.95 16.90
C ALA A 66 -14.84 4.26 16.37
N ASP A 67 -13.91 4.16 15.41
CA ASP A 67 -13.28 5.32 14.81
C ASP A 67 -14.29 6.06 13.91
N ILE A 68 -15.11 5.32 13.16
CA ILE A 68 -16.21 5.88 12.37
C ILE A 68 -17.21 6.64 13.27
N ILE A 69 -17.62 6.05 14.40
CA ILE A 69 -18.52 6.70 15.37
C ILE A 69 -17.87 7.98 15.92
N THR A 70 -16.60 7.93 16.29
CA THR A 70 -15.89 9.09 16.86
C THR A 70 -15.75 10.22 15.84
N MET A 71 -15.45 9.91 14.57
CA MET A 71 -15.43 10.88 13.48
C MET A 71 -16.82 11.49 13.25
N ALA A 72 -17.87 10.66 13.22
CA ALA A 72 -19.24 11.11 13.03
C ALA A 72 -19.70 12.07 14.14
N VAL A 73 -19.35 11.80 15.40
CA VAL A 73 -19.69 12.69 16.53
C VAL A 73 -18.97 14.04 16.40
N ARG A 74 -17.70 14.05 15.97
CA ARG A 74 -16.94 15.30 15.77
C ARG A 74 -17.43 16.15 14.60
N GLU A 75 -17.92 15.52 13.54
CA GLU A 75 -18.34 16.23 12.32
C GLU A 75 -19.83 16.58 12.30
N ALA A 76 -20.70 15.80 12.96
CA ALA A 76 -22.16 15.98 12.91
C ALA A 76 -22.73 16.81 14.07
N PHE A 77 -22.02 16.96 15.19
CA PHE A 77 -22.48 17.79 16.31
C PHE A 77 -21.79 19.14 16.30
N THR A 78 -22.59 20.22 16.33
CA THR A 78 -22.04 21.55 16.60
C THR A 78 -21.48 21.59 18.03
N PRO A 79 -20.52 22.49 18.33
CA PRO A 79 -19.88 22.55 19.65
C PRO A 79 -20.87 22.65 20.81
N GLU A 80 -22.01 23.30 20.59
CA GLU A 80 -23.06 23.47 21.60
C GLU A 80 -23.82 22.16 21.92
N ILE A 81 -23.87 21.22 20.98
CA ILE A 81 -24.52 19.92 21.18
C ILE A 81 -23.55 18.94 21.87
N ALA A 82 -22.27 18.96 21.52
CA ALA A 82 -21.23 18.15 22.17
C ALA A 82 -21.16 18.43 23.69
N ALA A 83 -21.20 19.71 24.07
CA ALA A 83 -21.18 20.14 25.47
C ALA A 83 -22.36 19.61 26.32
N ARG A 84 -23.51 19.30 25.70
CA ARG A 84 -24.67 18.71 26.41
C ARG A 84 -24.48 17.24 26.76
N PHE A 85 -23.57 16.53 26.08
CA PHE A 85 -23.27 15.13 26.31
C PHE A 85 -21.96 14.90 27.11
N GLY A 86 -21.35 15.98 27.62
CA GLY A 86 -20.23 15.90 28.57
C GLY A 86 -18.86 15.65 27.95
N GLN A 87 -18.65 16.06 26.69
CA GLN A 87 -17.33 16.18 26.05
C GLN A 87 -17.08 17.60 25.55
#